data_AF-A0A9P6Z859-F1
#
_entry.id   AF-A0A9P6Z859-F1
#
_cell.length_a   1.000
_cell.length_b   1.000
_cell.length_c   1.000
_cell.angle_alpha   90.00
_cell.angle_beta   90.00
_cell.angle_gamma   90.00
#
_symmetry.space_group_name_H-M   'P 1'
#
loop_
_entity.id
_entity.type
_entity.pdbx_description
1 polymer ?
#
loop_
_entity_poly.entity_id
_entity_poly.type
_entity_poly.pdbx_seq_one_letter_code
_entity_poly.pdbx_strand_id
1 'polypeptide(L)'
;MKPTPSKEYLESVKQPSVTLKEPKEQLLILDLNGTLVSIARRDACMYVRPFSDLFFDYIFQHFTVMVWSSAHSESVKYMCRIFGSLQSKLALIWDHSSLGPSFSEHGRKVVTVKDLEKVWQHFEPGRFDVTNTILLDDSAQKAVLQPFNLVQPTKFQYASSSSGECELMQLLSYFKSLRYQSNVSNYIHSHPYQPIFNHKDNSSKVLRFMLGEDKSSLVDLTHHADQ
;
A
#
# COMPACT_ATOMS: atom_id res chain seq x y z
N MET A 1 23.15 -3.76 -13.12
CA MET A 1 22.31 -2.76 -13.81
C MET A 1 21.10 -2.47 -12.92
N LYS A 2 20.60 -1.23 -12.93
CA LYS A 2 19.37 -0.89 -12.22
C LYS A 2 18.19 -1.53 -12.98
N PRO A 3 17.24 -2.19 -12.30
CA PRO A 3 16.03 -2.69 -12.96
C PRO A 3 15.28 -1.52 -13.61
N THR A 4 14.74 -1.73 -14.82
CA THR A 4 14.00 -0.73 -15.59
C THR A 4 12.72 -1.34 -16.15
N PRO A 5 11.66 -0.54 -16.38
CA PRO A 5 10.44 -1.03 -17.01
C PRO A 5 10.68 -1.65 -18.39
N SER A 6 9.91 -2.68 -18.73
CA SER A 6 9.92 -3.30 -20.06
C SER A 6 9.29 -2.38 -21.11
N LYS A 7 9.56 -2.64 -22.40
CA LYS A 7 8.97 -1.83 -23.49
C LYS A 7 7.47 -2.06 -23.58
N GLU A 8 7.06 -3.30 -23.43
CA GLU A 8 5.67 -3.78 -23.47
C GLU A 8 4.84 -3.12 -22.36
N TYR A 9 5.43 -3.00 -21.17
CA TYR A 9 4.84 -2.24 -20.07
C TYR A 9 4.60 -0.77 -20.46
N LEU A 10 5.65 -0.10 -20.96
CA LEU A 10 5.56 1.32 -21.32
C LEU A 10 4.59 1.58 -22.48
N GLU A 11 4.47 0.65 -23.42
CA GLU A 11 3.47 0.70 -24.50
C GLU A 11 2.05 0.59 -23.95
N SER A 12 1.83 -0.29 -22.98
CA SER A 12 0.52 -0.44 -22.32
C SER A 12 0.15 0.79 -21.50
N VAL A 13 1.10 1.43 -20.83
CA VAL A 13 0.88 2.68 -20.08
C VAL A 13 0.51 3.84 -21.01
N LYS A 14 1.03 3.87 -22.25
CA LYS A 14 0.69 4.92 -23.22
C LYS A 14 -0.75 4.83 -23.74
N GLN A 15 -1.41 3.68 -23.59
CA GLN A 15 -2.80 3.54 -24.01
C GLN A 15 -3.70 4.39 -23.10
N PRO A 16 -4.44 5.39 -23.65
CA PRO A 16 -5.25 6.30 -22.84
C PRO A 16 -6.29 5.57 -22.00
N SER A 17 -6.44 5.98 -20.74
CA SER A 17 -7.56 5.58 -19.90
C SER A 17 -8.83 6.31 -20.31
N VAL A 18 -9.95 5.60 -20.28
CA VAL A 18 -11.29 6.18 -20.35
C VAL A 18 -12.05 5.86 -19.07
N THR A 19 -12.96 6.76 -18.67
CA THR A 19 -13.86 6.51 -17.56
C THR A 19 -14.99 5.60 -18.02
N LEU A 20 -15.10 4.44 -17.38
CA LEU A 20 -16.11 3.42 -17.62
C LEU A 20 -17.43 3.80 -16.93
N LYS A 21 -18.55 3.26 -17.45
CA LYS A 21 -19.86 3.40 -16.81
C LYS A 21 -19.97 2.58 -15.53
N GLU A 22 -19.39 1.39 -15.55
CA GLU A 22 -19.36 0.46 -14.43
C GLU A 22 -17.90 0.15 -14.06
N PRO A 23 -17.59 -0.10 -12.78
CA PRO A 23 -16.24 -0.42 -12.37
C PRO A 23 -15.86 -1.82 -12.87
N LYS A 24 -14.60 -1.98 -13.30
CA LYS A 24 -14.03 -3.31 -13.62
C LYS A 24 -13.36 -3.93 -12.40
N GLU A 25 -13.10 -5.23 -12.45
CA GLU A 25 -12.30 -5.89 -11.42
C GLU A 25 -10.87 -5.32 -11.40
N GLN A 26 -10.40 -4.96 -10.21
CA GLN A 26 -9.07 -4.40 -9.98
C GLN A 26 -8.40 -5.09 -8.79
N LEU A 27 -7.09 -5.27 -8.88
CA LEU A 27 -6.24 -5.78 -7.81
C LEU A 27 -5.58 -4.62 -7.08
N LEU A 28 -5.76 -4.55 -5.76
CA LEU A 28 -5.07 -3.63 -4.87
C LEU A 28 -4.05 -4.40 -4.03
N ILE A 29 -2.77 -4.11 -4.24
CA ILE A 29 -1.64 -4.69 -3.52
C ILE A 29 -1.20 -3.72 -2.43
N LEU A 30 -1.23 -4.17 -1.18
CA LEU A 30 -0.94 -3.37 -0.01
C LEU A 30 0.47 -3.66 0.51
N ASP A 31 1.30 -2.63 0.58
CA ASP A 31 2.42 -2.60 1.53
C ASP A 31 1.90 -2.38 2.96
N LEU A 32 2.70 -2.78 3.95
CA LEU A 32 2.31 -2.72 5.37
C LEU A 32 3.09 -1.64 6.12
N ASN A 33 4.32 -1.92 6.52
CA ASN A 33 5.10 -1.04 7.39
C ASN A 33 5.62 0.20 6.65
N GLY A 34 5.24 1.38 7.14
CA GLY A 34 5.46 2.66 6.48
C GLY A 34 4.27 3.10 5.63
N THR A 35 3.29 2.22 5.37
CA THR A 35 2.12 2.53 4.54
C THR A 35 0.84 2.49 5.36
N LEU A 36 0.51 1.34 5.96
CA LEU A 36 -0.70 1.12 6.78
C LEU A 36 -0.41 1.04 8.27
N VAL A 37 0.84 0.72 8.64
CA VAL A 37 1.26 0.58 10.03
C VAL A 37 2.64 1.17 10.25
N SER A 38 2.93 1.54 11.49
CA SER A 38 4.24 1.94 11.96
C SER A 38 4.68 1.03 13.10
N ILE A 39 5.78 0.30 12.91
CA ILE A 39 6.36 -0.58 13.94
C ILE A 39 7.38 0.20 14.78
N ALA A 40 7.04 0.46 16.04
CA ALA A 40 7.98 0.98 17.04
C ALA A 40 8.71 -0.20 17.71
N ARG A 41 9.90 -0.52 17.19
CA ARG A 41 10.68 -1.69 17.65
C ARG A 41 11.10 -1.61 19.11
N ARG A 42 11.36 -0.41 19.64
CA ARG A 42 11.75 -0.22 21.06
C ARG A 42 10.65 -0.69 22.01
N ASP A 43 9.40 -0.42 21.65
CA ASP A 43 8.24 -0.70 22.50
C ASP A 43 7.52 -1.99 22.08
N ALA A 44 8.07 -2.72 21.10
CA ALA A 44 7.42 -3.87 20.44
C ALA A 44 5.96 -3.59 20.04
N CYS A 45 5.68 -2.36 19.60
CA CYS A 45 4.35 -1.87 19.29
C CYS A 45 4.13 -1.67 17.81
N MET A 46 2.91 -1.97 17.36
CA MET A 46 2.42 -1.61 16.03
C MET A 46 1.31 -0.58 16.19
N TYR A 47 1.49 0.56 15.53
CA TYR A 47 0.47 1.60 15.42
C TYR A 47 -0.16 1.52 14.04
N VAL A 48 -1.48 1.51 13.99
CA VAL A 48 -2.26 1.49 12.75
C VAL A 48 -2.50 2.91 12.29
N ARG A 49 -2.34 3.12 10.99
CA ARG A 49 -2.59 4.42 10.36
C ARG A 49 -4.06 4.83 10.55
N PRO A 50 -4.35 6.06 11.00
CA PRO A 50 -5.71 6.54 11.20
C PRO A 50 -6.67 6.31 10.02
N PHE A 51 -7.96 6.12 10.34
CA PHE A 51 -9.04 5.83 9.38
C PHE A 51 -8.93 4.49 8.66
N SER A 52 -8.17 3.54 9.23
CA SER A 52 -7.97 2.21 8.66
C SER A 52 -9.26 1.39 8.56
N ASP A 53 -10.19 1.56 9.49
CA ASP A 53 -11.50 0.89 9.49
C ASP A 53 -12.31 1.24 8.23
N LEU A 54 -12.54 2.54 8.00
CA LEU A 54 -13.22 3.04 6.81
C LEU A 54 -12.47 2.67 5.52
N PHE A 55 -11.13 2.72 5.58
CA PHE A 55 -10.29 2.34 4.46
C PHE A 55 -10.44 0.86 4.09
N PHE A 56 -10.34 -0.04 5.09
CA PHE A 56 -10.44 -1.48 4.90
C PHE A 56 -11.83 -1.90 4.43
N ASP A 57 -12.89 -1.39 5.07
CA ASP A 57 -14.27 -1.71 4.66
C ASP A 57 -14.49 -1.39 3.17
N TYR A 58 -14.04 -0.23 2.72
CA TYR A 58 -14.18 0.17 1.32
C TYR A 58 -13.33 -0.71 0.38
N ILE A 59 -12.03 -0.92 0.67
CA ILE A 59 -11.18 -1.65 -0.28
C ILE A 59 -11.60 -3.13 -0.39
N PHE A 60 -11.97 -3.78 0.72
CA PHE A 60 -12.40 -5.17 0.70
C PHE A 60 -13.80 -5.36 0.10
N GLN A 61 -14.60 -4.30 0.00
CA GLN A 61 -15.88 -4.34 -0.72
C GLN A 61 -15.71 -4.22 -2.24
N HIS A 62 -14.59 -3.65 -2.70
CA HIS A 62 -14.51 -3.09 -4.06
C HIS A 62 -13.31 -3.54 -4.89
N PHE A 63 -12.31 -4.15 -4.26
CA PHE A 63 -11.10 -4.63 -4.92
C PHE A 63 -10.84 -6.08 -4.53
N THR A 64 -10.16 -6.80 -5.41
CA THR A 64 -9.40 -7.98 -4.98
C THR A 64 -8.19 -7.45 -4.22
N VAL A 65 -8.03 -7.82 -2.94
CA VAL A 65 -6.99 -7.25 -2.07
C VAL A 65 -5.91 -8.29 -1.78
N MET A 66 -4.65 -7.89 -1.93
CA MET A 66 -3.47 -8.68 -1.61
C MET A 66 -2.53 -7.89 -0.70
N VAL A 67 -1.81 -8.58 0.18
CA VAL A 67 -0.67 -8.01 0.90
C VAL A 67 0.63 -8.40 0.20
N TRP A 68 1.52 -7.44 -0.01
CA TRP A 68 2.90 -7.70 -0.40
C TRP A 68 3.84 -6.85 0.46
N SER A 69 4.54 -7.46 1.41
CA SER A 69 5.44 -6.75 2.33
C SER A 69 6.89 -7.19 2.16
N SER A 70 7.84 -6.26 2.29
CA SER A 70 9.26 -6.58 2.34
C SER A 70 9.74 -7.11 3.70
N ALA A 71 8.85 -7.27 4.68
CA ALA A 71 9.17 -7.85 5.99
C ALA A 71 9.16 -9.38 5.95
N HIS A 72 9.79 -10.03 6.93
CA HIS A 72 9.73 -11.49 7.07
C HIS A 72 8.33 -11.97 7.51
N SER A 73 8.03 -13.23 7.22
CA SER A 73 6.73 -13.88 7.44
C SER A 73 6.12 -13.63 8.82
N GLU A 74 6.90 -13.74 9.89
CA GLU A 74 6.43 -13.51 11.28
C GLU A 74 5.96 -12.07 11.50
N SER A 75 6.72 -11.10 10.99
CA SER A 75 6.35 -9.68 11.06
C SER A 75 5.12 -9.39 10.21
N VAL A 76 5.02 -9.99 9.04
CA VAL A 76 3.83 -9.85 8.17
C VAL A 76 2.60 -10.43 8.85
N LYS A 77 2.70 -11.63 9.43
CA LYS A 77 1.60 -12.26 10.19
C LYS A 77 1.14 -11.38 11.34
N TYR A 78 2.08 -10.80 12.09
CA TYR A 78 1.76 -9.86 13.16
C TYR A 78 1.05 -8.60 12.64
N MET A 79 1.54 -8.02 11.54
CA MET A 79 0.95 -6.81 10.95
C MET A 79 -0.43 -7.05 10.33
N CYS A 80 -0.68 -8.21 9.73
CA CYS A 80 -1.98 -8.54 9.14
C CYS A 80 -3.12 -8.60 10.16
N ARG A 81 -2.84 -8.58 11.48
CA ARG A 81 -3.85 -8.47 12.54
C ARG A 81 -4.71 -7.22 12.42
N ILE A 82 -4.21 -6.15 11.79
CA ILE A 82 -4.98 -4.91 11.56
C ILE A 82 -6.25 -5.15 10.74
N PHE A 83 -6.29 -6.21 9.92
CA PHE A 83 -7.45 -6.54 9.10
C PHE A 83 -8.54 -7.27 9.90
N GLY A 84 -8.26 -7.75 11.11
CA GLY A 84 -9.23 -8.50 11.91
C GLY A 84 -9.87 -9.65 11.12
N SER A 85 -11.21 -9.71 11.10
CA SER A 85 -11.95 -10.71 10.33
C SER A 85 -11.80 -10.56 8.81
N LEU A 86 -11.47 -9.36 8.30
CA LEU A 86 -11.28 -9.10 6.87
C LEU A 86 -10.02 -9.80 6.32
N GLN A 87 -9.09 -10.22 7.18
CA GLN A 87 -7.90 -10.96 6.74
C GLN A 87 -8.26 -12.22 5.93
N SER A 88 -9.39 -12.87 6.25
CA SER A 88 -9.91 -14.03 5.51
C SER A 88 -10.31 -13.74 4.06
N LYS A 89 -10.50 -12.46 3.70
CA LYS A 89 -10.84 -12.00 2.35
C LYS A 89 -9.61 -11.64 1.51
N LEU A 90 -8.40 -11.66 2.09
CA LEU A 90 -7.18 -11.42 1.32
C LEU A 90 -6.98 -12.52 0.30
N ALA A 91 -6.81 -12.15 -0.97
CA ALA A 91 -6.55 -13.10 -2.05
C ALA A 91 -5.17 -13.75 -1.89
N LEU A 92 -4.20 -13.01 -1.37
CA LEU A 92 -2.84 -13.49 -1.16
C LEU A 92 -2.11 -12.66 -0.09
N ILE A 93 -1.17 -13.30 0.59
CA ILE A 93 -0.23 -12.64 1.51
C ILE A 93 1.18 -13.05 1.10
N TRP A 94 1.95 -12.08 0.63
CA TRP A 94 3.35 -12.24 0.27
C TRP A 94 4.24 -11.45 1.22
N ASP A 95 5.30 -12.11 1.66
CA ASP A 95 6.35 -11.56 2.53
C ASP A 95 7.68 -11.46 1.75
N HIS A 96 8.77 -11.17 2.47
CA HIS A 96 10.09 -11.02 1.90
C HIS A 96 10.52 -12.17 0.97
N SER A 97 10.12 -13.41 1.24
CA SER A 97 10.49 -14.59 0.45
C SER A 97 9.96 -14.59 -0.99
N SER A 98 8.89 -13.84 -1.25
CA SER A 98 8.29 -13.69 -2.59
C SER A 98 9.04 -12.69 -3.49
N LEU A 99 9.91 -11.87 -2.90
CA LEU A 99 10.57 -10.79 -3.62
C LEU A 99 11.64 -11.33 -4.58
N GLY A 100 11.88 -10.55 -5.65
CA GLY A 100 12.98 -10.83 -6.56
C GLY A 100 14.37 -10.61 -5.94
N PRO A 101 15.43 -10.88 -6.71
CA PRO A 101 16.79 -10.56 -6.29
C PRO A 101 16.88 -9.09 -5.89
N SER A 102 17.50 -8.90 -4.74
CA SER A 102 17.81 -7.62 -4.15
C SER A 102 18.92 -6.91 -4.94
N PHE A 103 18.81 -5.60 -5.15
CA PHE A 103 19.85 -4.82 -5.84
C PHE A 103 20.51 -3.82 -4.88
N SER A 104 21.83 -3.65 -5.00
CA SER A 104 22.58 -2.57 -4.34
C SER A 104 22.92 -1.49 -5.35
N GLU A 105 22.58 -0.24 -5.02
CA GLU A 105 22.99 0.93 -5.78
C GLU A 105 24.22 1.53 -5.06
N HIS A 106 25.40 1.44 -5.68
CA HIS A 106 26.63 2.12 -5.22
C HIS A 106 27.00 1.91 -3.73
N GLY A 107 26.99 0.67 -3.24
CA GLY A 107 27.36 0.37 -1.85
C GLY A 107 26.33 0.80 -0.80
N ARG A 108 25.12 1.22 -1.22
CA ARG A 108 24.00 1.55 -0.33
C ARG A 108 23.09 0.36 -0.06
N LYS A 109 22.21 0.57 0.92
CA LYS A 109 21.16 -0.34 1.41
C LYS A 109 20.51 -1.08 0.25
N VAL A 110 20.49 -2.40 0.37
CA VAL A 110 19.78 -3.31 -0.51
C VAL A 110 18.31 -2.90 -0.63
N VAL A 111 17.85 -2.65 -1.85
CA VAL A 111 16.45 -2.33 -2.14
C VAL A 111 15.79 -3.55 -2.75
N THR A 112 14.62 -3.88 -2.21
CA THR A 112 13.78 -4.94 -2.73
C THR A 112 12.84 -4.39 -3.80
N VAL A 113 12.64 -5.14 -4.89
CA VAL A 113 11.75 -4.77 -6.00
C VAL A 113 10.53 -5.67 -5.99
N LYS A 114 9.35 -5.05 -6.11
CA LYS A 114 8.03 -5.68 -6.27
C LYS A 114 7.70 -5.73 -7.76
N ASP A 115 8.05 -6.84 -8.38
CA ASP A 115 7.77 -7.09 -9.79
C ASP A 115 6.33 -7.56 -10.00
N LEU A 116 5.47 -6.69 -10.51
CA LEU A 116 4.04 -6.99 -10.68
C LEU A 116 3.78 -8.14 -11.67
N GLU A 117 4.71 -8.43 -12.59
CA GLU A 117 4.56 -9.57 -13.51
C GLU A 117 4.46 -10.90 -12.76
N LYS A 118 5.19 -11.06 -11.64
CA LYS A 118 5.08 -12.24 -10.77
C LYS A 118 3.68 -12.40 -10.19
N VAL A 119 3.05 -11.29 -9.83
CA VAL A 119 1.70 -11.28 -9.28
C VAL A 119 0.71 -11.69 -10.38
N TRP A 120 0.83 -11.11 -11.57
CA TRP A 120 -0.04 -11.44 -12.71
C TRP A 120 0.05 -12.90 -13.11
N GLN A 121 1.25 -13.50 -13.06
CA GLN A 121 1.46 -14.93 -13.32
C GLN A 121 0.90 -15.86 -12.23
N HIS A 122 0.69 -15.35 -11.01
CA HIS A 122 0.14 -16.13 -9.90
C HIS A 122 -1.39 -16.29 -10.01
N PHE A 123 -2.07 -15.30 -10.58
CA PHE A 123 -3.51 -15.33 -10.80
C PHE A 123 -3.86 -16.00 -12.14
N GLU A 124 -5.15 -16.25 -12.37
CA GLU A 124 -5.65 -16.77 -13.64
C GLU A 124 -5.15 -15.91 -14.82
N PRO A 125 -4.68 -16.51 -15.93
CA PRO A 125 -4.14 -15.76 -17.05
C PRO A 125 -5.09 -14.68 -17.56
N GLY A 126 -4.61 -13.43 -17.64
CA GLY A 126 -5.38 -12.29 -18.11
C GLY A 126 -6.35 -11.68 -17.08
N ARG A 127 -6.45 -12.22 -15.86
CA ARG A 127 -7.30 -11.64 -14.81
C ARG A 127 -6.77 -10.30 -14.31
N PHE A 128 -5.46 -10.21 -14.09
CA PHE A 128 -4.79 -8.99 -13.67
C PHE A 128 -3.60 -8.67 -14.56
N ASP A 129 -3.43 -7.40 -14.88
CA ASP A 129 -2.36 -6.85 -15.69
C ASP A 129 -2.06 -5.39 -15.31
N VAL A 130 -1.25 -4.74 -16.14
CA VAL A 130 -0.89 -3.31 -16.05
C VAL A 130 -2.09 -2.37 -15.98
N THR A 131 -3.22 -2.72 -16.59
CA THR A 131 -4.40 -1.85 -16.72
C THR A 131 -5.35 -1.92 -15.52
N ASN A 132 -5.21 -2.91 -14.63
CA ASN A 132 -6.12 -3.09 -13.49
C ASN A 132 -5.44 -3.45 -12.16
N THR A 133 -4.11 -3.35 -12.08
CA THR A 133 -3.35 -3.59 -10.84
C THR A 133 -2.85 -2.28 -10.24
N ILE A 134 -3.06 -2.09 -8.94
CA ILE A 134 -2.62 -0.91 -8.18
C ILE A 134 -1.72 -1.40 -7.04
N LEU A 135 -0.53 -0.83 -6.91
CA LEU A 135 0.38 -1.03 -5.79
C LEU A 135 0.32 0.20 -4.87
N LEU A 136 -0.08 0.01 -3.61
CA LEU A 136 -0.02 1.03 -2.57
C LEU A 136 1.23 0.81 -1.72
N ASP A 137 2.23 1.67 -1.89
CA ASP A 137 3.54 1.54 -1.22
C ASP A 137 4.21 2.90 -1.00
N ASP A 138 4.81 3.13 0.16
CA ASP A 138 5.50 4.38 0.51
C ASP A 138 6.82 4.63 -0.27
N SER A 139 7.32 3.64 -1.02
CA SER A 139 8.66 3.65 -1.62
C SER A 139 8.65 3.39 -3.14
N ALA A 140 8.85 4.46 -3.92
CA ALA A 140 9.02 4.42 -5.38
C ALA A 140 10.01 3.37 -5.89
N GLN A 141 11.12 3.14 -5.16
CA GLN A 141 12.16 2.22 -5.58
C GLN A 141 11.70 0.75 -5.64
N LYS A 142 10.65 0.40 -4.89
CA LYS A 142 10.08 -0.96 -4.92
C LYS A 142 9.26 -1.20 -6.19
N ALA A 143 8.69 -0.15 -6.77
CA ALA A 143 7.85 -0.22 -7.98
C ALA A 143 8.62 0.08 -9.27
N VAL A 144 9.95 0.08 -9.25
CA VAL A 144 10.81 0.54 -10.36
C VAL A 144 10.56 -0.16 -11.70
N LEU A 145 10.04 -1.40 -11.69
CA LEU A 145 9.67 -2.14 -12.90
C LEU A 145 8.30 -1.73 -13.46
N GLN A 146 7.36 -1.33 -12.60
CA GLN A 146 6.02 -0.87 -12.98
C GLN A 146 5.63 0.43 -12.24
N PRO A 147 6.36 1.55 -12.47
CA PRO A 147 6.26 2.77 -11.66
C PRO A 147 4.91 3.47 -11.77
N PHE A 148 4.18 3.27 -12.87
CA PHE A 148 2.89 3.90 -13.09
C PHE A 148 1.72 3.08 -12.54
N ASN A 149 1.99 1.95 -11.89
CA ASN A 149 0.99 1.23 -11.10
C ASN A 149 1.09 1.57 -9.60
N LEU A 150 2.03 2.43 -9.22
CA LEU A 150 2.26 2.85 -7.84
C LEU A 150 1.38 4.05 -7.46
N VAL A 151 0.62 3.88 -6.39
CA VAL A 151 0.07 4.98 -5.60
C VAL A 151 0.95 5.12 -4.37
N GLN A 152 1.69 6.23 -4.29
CA GLN A 152 2.68 6.44 -3.23
C GLN A 152 2.13 7.42 -2.18
N PRO A 153 1.68 6.94 -1.00
CA PRO A 153 1.33 7.82 0.09
C PRO A 153 2.57 8.37 0.78
N THR A 154 2.37 9.36 1.66
CA THR A 154 3.42 9.72 2.61
C THR A 154 3.69 8.54 3.54
N LYS A 155 4.96 8.41 3.93
CA LYS A 155 5.40 7.38 4.83
C LYS A 155 4.81 7.61 6.22
N PHE A 156 4.04 6.63 6.69
CA PHE A 156 3.46 6.65 8.02
C PHE A 156 4.50 6.27 9.10
N GLN A 157 4.80 7.25 9.96
CA GLN A 157 5.67 7.09 11.12
C GLN A 157 4.97 7.66 12.34
N TYR A 158 4.61 6.79 13.29
CA TYR A 158 3.87 7.18 14.49
C TYR A 158 4.58 8.31 15.26
N ALA A 159 5.90 8.17 15.46
CA ALA A 159 6.71 9.12 16.24
C ALA A 159 6.83 10.53 15.61
N SER A 160 6.49 10.71 14.33
CA SER A 160 6.58 12.01 13.65
C SER A 160 5.23 12.64 13.33
N SER A 161 4.12 12.02 13.75
CA SER A 161 2.76 12.41 13.36
C SER A 161 2.06 13.26 14.42
N SER A 162 2.72 14.31 14.90
CA SER A 162 2.30 15.11 16.07
C SER A 162 1.04 15.98 15.86
N SER A 163 0.58 16.16 14.62
CA SER A 163 -0.62 16.96 14.29
C SER A 163 -1.80 16.13 13.81
N GLY A 164 -1.76 14.81 14.02
CA GLY A 164 -2.73 13.84 13.48
C GLY A 164 -2.55 13.59 11.97
N GLU A 165 -3.30 12.65 11.42
CA GLU A 165 -3.12 12.15 10.04
C GLU A 165 -4.47 11.71 9.45
N CYS A 166 -4.69 11.93 8.15
CA CYS A 166 -5.94 11.60 7.45
C CYS A 166 -5.75 11.06 6.02
N GLU A 167 -4.53 10.68 5.62
CA GLU A 167 -4.22 10.38 4.23
C GLU A 167 -4.96 9.13 3.71
N LEU A 168 -5.30 8.17 4.57
CA LEU A 168 -6.15 7.04 4.16
C LEU A 168 -7.52 7.50 3.62
N MET A 169 -8.11 8.58 4.14
CA MET A 169 -9.36 9.13 3.60
C MET A 169 -9.17 9.78 2.22
N GLN A 170 -7.99 10.37 1.98
CA GLN A 170 -7.65 10.98 0.71
C GLN A 170 -7.39 9.90 -0.35
N LEU A 171 -6.68 8.84 0.02
CA LEU A 171 -6.53 7.63 -0.78
C LEU A 171 -7.88 7.01 -1.13
N LEU A 172 -8.83 6.95 -0.19
CA LEU A 172 -10.20 6.49 -0.50
C LEU A 172 -10.84 7.30 -1.64
N SER A 173 -10.69 8.62 -1.60
CA SER A 173 -11.23 9.49 -2.65
C SER A 173 -10.55 9.24 -4.00
N TYR A 174 -9.23 9.03 -4.01
CA TYR A 174 -8.49 8.69 -5.22
C TYR A 174 -8.87 7.30 -5.77
N PHE A 175 -9.04 6.31 -4.90
CA PHE A 175 -9.45 4.95 -5.25
C PHE A 175 -10.89 4.88 -5.77
N LYS A 176 -11.79 5.74 -5.29
CA LYS A 176 -13.13 5.89 -5.88
C LYS A 176 -13.06 6.28 -7.35
N SER A 177 -12.15 7.17 -7.73
CA SER A 177 -11.92 7.55 -9.12
C SER A 177 -11.24 6.45 -9.94
N LEU A 178 -10.22 5.78 -9.39
CA LEU A 178 -9.46 4.73 -10.08
C LEU A 178 -10.33 3.53 -10.48
N ARG A 179 -11.35 3.18 -9.69
CA ARG A 179 -12.23 2.03 -9.97
C ARG A 179 -12.93 2.09 -11.32
N TYR A 180 -13.14 3.28 -11.84
CA TYR A 180 -13.82 3.49 -13.11
C TYR A 180 -12.85 3.68 -14.28
N GLN A 181 -11.55 3.49 -14.08
CA GLN A 181 -10.56 3.67 -15.14
C GLN A 181 -10.31 2.39 -15.91
N SER A 182 -10.38 2.47 -17.24
CA SER A 182 -10.06 1.35 -18.13
C SER A 182 -8.59 0.95 -18.08
N ASN A 183 -7.69 1.91 -17.78
CA ASN A 183 -6.27 1.70 -17.62
C ASN A 183 -5.73 2.48 -16.42
N VAL A 184 -5.63 1.81 -15.27
CA VAL A 184 -5.16 2.46 -14.03
C VAL A 184 -3.73 2.99 -14.17
N SER A 185 -2.85 2.29 -14.91
CA SER A 185 -1.47 2.72 -15.06
C SER A 185 -1.35 4.05 -15.81
N ASN A 186 -2.11 4.20 -16.90
CA ASN A 186 -2.18 5.45 -17.65
C ASN A 186 -2.81 6.57 -16.81
N TYR A 187 -3.88 6.26 -16.06
CA TYR A 187 -4.54 7.25 -15.22
C TYR A 187 -3.61 7.75 -14.10
N ILE A 188 -2.91 6.86 -13.39
CA ILE A 188 -1.93 7.21 -12.35
C ILE A 188 -0.79 8.02 -12.96
N HIS A 189 -0.30 7.66 -14.16
CA HIS A 189 0.73 8.42 -14.86
C HIS A 189 0.30 9.87 -15.15
N SER A 190 -0.94 10.05 -15.60
CA SER A 190 -1.48 11.35 -16.02
C SER A 190 -2.02 12.19 -14.85
N HIS A 191 -2.46 11.53 -13.78
CA HIS A 191 -3.08 12.12 -12.60
C HIS A 191 -2.47 11.49 -11.33
N PRO A 192 -1.16 11.70 -11.08
CA PRO A 192 -0.48 11.07 -9.95
C PRO A 192 -1.16 11.48 -8.64
N TYR A 193 -1.27 10.53 -7.71
CA TYR A 193 -1.78 10.82 -6.38
C TYR A 193 -0.91 11.89 -5.70
N GLN A 194 -1.58 12.89 -5.10
CA GLN A 194 -0.94 13.96 -4.34
C GLN A 194 -1.69 14.12 -3.01
N PRO A 195 -1.02 13.91 -1.86
CA PRO A 195 -1.64 14.13 -0.56
C PRO A 195 -1.91 15.63 -0.35
N ILE A 196 -3.10 15.94 0.13
CA ILE A 196 -3.54 17.27 0.54
C ILE A 196 -3.39 17.36 2.07
N PHE A 197 -2.48 18.19 2.55
CA PHE A 197 -2.33 18.40 3.99
C PHE A 197 -3.41 19.37 4.49
N ASN A 198 -4.49 18.83 5.07
CA ASN A 198 -5.51 19.61 5.77
C ASN A 198 -5.54 19.22 7.25
N HIS A 199 -5.15 20.14 8.13
CA HIS A 199 -5.12 19.89 9.57
C HIS A 199 -6.50 19.77 10.22
N LYS A 200 -7.58 20.17 9.54
CA LYS A 200 -8.94 20.20 10.13
C LYS A 200 -9.56 18.81 10.31
N ASP A 201 -9.16 17.83 9.49
CA ASP A 201 -9.76 16.49 9.46
C ASP A 201 -8.80 15.41 10.00
N ASN A 202 -7.73 15.83 10.65
CA ASN A 202 -6.72 14.92 11.18
C ASN A 202 -7.26 14.17 12.40
N SER A 203 -7.13 12.85 12.40
CA SER A 203 -7.32 12.07 13.61
C SER A 203 -6.01 12.05 14.39
N SER A 204 -6.09 12.37 15.68
CA SER A 204 -5.01 12.14 16.63
C SER A 204 -5.05 10.73 17.23
N LYS A 205 -6.15 9.99 17.08
CA LYS A 205 -6.29 8.66 17.66
C LYS A 205 -5.84 7.58 16.69
N VAL A 206 -5.09 6.60 17.21
CA VAL A 206 -4.65 5.40 16.47
C VAL A 206 -4.88 4.13 17.27
N LEU A 207 -5.13 3.04 16.55
CA LEU A 207 -5.10 1.71 17.15
C LEU A 207 -3.65 1.28 17.37
N ARG A 208 -3.39 0.71 18.54
CA ARG A 208 -2.11 0.12 18.95
C ARG A 208 -2.29 -1.36 19.22
N PHE A 209 -1.35 -2.15 18.75
CA PHE A 209 -1.21 -3.58 19.05
C PHE A 209 0.14 -3.79 19.73
N MET A 210 0.16 -4.46 20.87
CA MET A 210 1.40 -4.89 21.53
C MET A 210 1.75 -6.32 21.13
N LEU A 211 3.04 -6.58 20.99
CA LEU A 211 3.52 -7.93 20.72
C LEU A 211 3.19 -8.84 21.91
N GLY A 212 2.54 -9.97 21.64
CA GLY A 212 2.11 -10.92 22.66
C GLY A 212 0.72 -10.66 23.26
N GLU A 213 0.04 -9.57 22.88
CA GLU A 213 -1.34 -9.32 23.28
C GLU A 213 -2.30 -9.59 22.11
N ASP A 214 -3.48 -10.15 22.40
CA ASP A 214 -4.49 -10.48 21.37
C ASP A 214 -5.41 -9.31 21.00
N LYS A 215 -5.54 -8.31 21.87
CA LYS A 215 -6.44 -7.16 21.68
C LYS A 215 -5.66 -5.91 21.27
N SER A 216 -6.33 -5.01 20.56
CA SER A 216 -5.84 -3.65 20.29
C SER A 216 -6.42 -2.65 21.28
N SER A 217 -5.75 -1.51 21.41
CA SER A 217 -6.17 -0.38 22.25
C SER A 217 -6.04 0.93 21.48
N LEU A 218 -6.94 1.89 21.70
CA LEU A 218 -6.80 3.24 21.13
C LEU A 218 -5.81 4.08 21.96
N VAL A 219 -4.91 4.78 21.27
CA VAL A 219 -3.93 5.71 21.87
C VAL A 219 -3.88 7.02 21.06
N ASP A 220 -3.33 8.08 21.66
CA ASP A 220 -3.19 9.39 21.01
C ASP A 220 -1.81 9.53 20.32
N LEU A 221 -1.79 10.20 19.17
CA LEU A 221 -0.61 10.56 18.36
C LEU A 221 0.10 11.78 18.93
N THR A 222 -0.58 12.65 19.70
CA THR A 222 -0.03 13.95 20.13
C THR A 222 0.93 13.85 21.31
N HIS A 223 1.01 12.72 22.01
CA HIS A 223 1.75 12.61 23.28
C HIS A 223 3.25 12.26 23.17
N HIS A 224 3.82 12.17 21.97
CA HIS A 224 5.23 11.81 21.79
C HIS A 224 6.13 12.91 21.23
N ALA A 225 5.67 14.17 21.20
CA ALA A 225 6.50 15.29 20.74
C ALA A 225 7.56 15.75 21.75
N ASP A 226 7.48 15.33 23.03
CA ASP A 226 8.42 15.72 24.07
C ASP A 226 8.94 14.50 24.85
N GLN A 227 10.10 13.99 24.45
CA GLN A 227 11.13 13.37 25.31
C GLN A 227 12.43 13.11 24.52
#